data_AF-A0A0J9CWD4-F1
#
_entry.id   AF-A0A0J9CWD4-F1
#
_cell.length_a   1.000
_cell.length_b   1.000
_cell.length_c   1.000
_cell.angle_alpha   90.00
_cell.angle_beta   90.00
_cell.angle_gamma   90.00
#
_symmetry.space_group_name_H-M   'P 1'
#
loop_
_entity.id
_entity.type
_entity.pdbx_description
1 polymer ?
#
loop_
_entity_poly.entity_id
_entity_poly.type
_entity_poly.pdbx_seq_one_letter_code
_entity_poly.pdbx_strand_id
1 'polypeptide(L)'
;MLSSLKLKLQNGARFDLPAAAINIVEERTGGEKGCCIGYDIGEGAADEALDDAYGFVKKQVIDAGGIQNPIEVTAVNQEGETHLVTLSRDRIVARREVLESPIGASTILTIASGQASFKLQVADTMDEMDGTTSPAAKRTRRAKA
;
A
#
# COMPACT_ATOMS: atom_id res chain seq x y z
N MET A 1 16.77 -11.97 15.29
CA MET A 1 16.58 -12.81 14.08
C MET A 1 15.59 -12.09 13.20
N LEU A 2 15.83 -12.02 11.89
CA LEU A 2 14.80 -11.56 10.95
C LEU A 2 13.78 -12.69 10.81
N SER A 3 12.53 -12.43 11.16
CA SER A 3 11.43 -13.38 10.99
C SER A 3 11.18 -13.60 9.50
N SER A 4 11.08 -14.85 9.04
CA SER A 4 10.61 -15.14 7.68
C SER A 4 9.10 -15.38 7.69
N LEU A 5 8.46 -15.06 6.57
CA LEU A 5 7.05 -15.28 6.32
C LEU A 5 6.89 -16.35 5.25
N LYS A 6 5.96 -17.28 5.48
CA LYS A 6 5.57 -18.32 4.54
C LYS A 6 4.21 -17.94 3.97
N LEU A 7 4.19 -17.39 2.76
CA LEU A 7 3.01 -16.88 2.09
C LEU A 7 2.52 -17.87 1.03
N LYS A 8 1.22 -17.87 0.76
CA LYS A 8 0.62 -18.66 -0.32
C LYS A 8 0.35 -17.76 -1.53
N LEU A 9 1.05 -18.04 -2.62
CA LEU A 9 0.86 -17.34 -3.88
C LEU A 9 -0.44 -17.79 -4.56
N GLN A 10 -1.03 -16.90 -5.37
CA GLN A 10 -2.26 -17.19 -6.11
C GLN A 10 -2.10 -18.35 -7.10
N ASN A 11 -0.89 -18.54 -7.65
CA ASN A 11 -0.59 -19.67 -8.54
C ASN A 11 -0.46 -21.03 -7.80
N GLY A 12 -0.72 -21.06 -6.50
CA GLY A 12 -0.64 -22.26 -5.66
C GLY A 12 0.74 -22.56 -5.10
N ALA A 13 1.78 -21.80 -5.48
CA ALA A 13 3.10 -21.93 -4.91
C ALA A 13 3.17 -21.37 -3.47
N ARG A 14 4.24 -21.75 -2.76
CA ARG A 14 4.58 -21.19 -1.46
C ARG A 14 5.81 -20.31 -1.60
N PHE A 15 5.77 -19.15 -0.99
CA PHE A 15 6.85 -18.20 -1.01
C PHE A 15 7.37 -17.97 0.41
N ASP A 16 8.65 -18.23 0.65
CA ASP A 16 9.31 -18.02 1.93
C ASP A 16 10.30 -16.87 1.76
N LEU A 17 10.07 -15.77 2.47
CA LEU A 17 10.90 -14.59 2.39
C LEU A 17 11.06 -13.90 3.75
N PRO A 18 12.17 -13.19 4.00
CA PRO A 18 12.31 -12.35 5.18
C PRO A 18 11.19 -11.31 5.23
N ALA A 19 10.55 -11.12 6.39
CA ALA A 19 9.51 -10.11 6.55
C ALA A 19 10.01 -8.70 6.20
N ALA A 20 11.27 -8.40 6.55
CA ALA A 20 11.93 -7.12 6.26
C ALA A 20 12.20 -6.88 4.76
N ALA A 21 12.08 -7.90 3.91
CA ALA A 21 12.14 -7.72 2.46
C ALA A 21 10.82 -7.16 1.89
N ILE A 22 9.72 -7.25 2.63
CA ILE A 22 8.40 -6.76 2.20
C ILE A 22 8.30 -5.28 2.48
N ASN A 23 8.07 -4.53 1.41
CA ASN A 23 8.12 -3.09 1.36
C ASN A 23 6.73 -2.45 1.40
N ILE A 24 5.76 -3.17 0.85
CA ILE A 24 4.40 -2.71 0.62
C ILE A 24 3.46 -3.92 0.61
N VAL A 25 2.27 -3.74 1.16
CA VAL A 25 1.14 -4.68 1.03
C VAL A 25 -0.02 -3.90 0.42
N GLU A 26 -0.65 -4.46 -0.60
CA GLU A 26 -1.65 -3.78 -1.43
C GLU A 26 -2.90 -4.65 -1.59
N GLU A 27 -4.08 -4.07 -1.35
CA GLU A 27 -5.36 -4.68 -1.67
C GLU A 27 -5.54 -4.72 -3.19
N ARG A 28 -6.03 -5.84 -3.73
CA ARG A 28 -6.28 -5.95 -5.17
C ARG A 28 -7.54 -5.19 -5.57
N THR A 29 -7.52 -4.62 -6.78
CA THR A 29 -8.64 -3.89 -7.39
C THR A 29 -9.48 -4.78 -8.30
N GLY A 30 -10.50 -4.21 -8.97
CA GLY A 30 -11.23 -4.90 -10.05
C GLY A 30 -12.05 -6.14 -9.64
N GLY A 31 -12.37 -6.31 -8.35
CA GLY A 31 -13.14 -7.45 -7.86
C GLY A 31 -12.33 -8.75 -7.67
N GLU A 32 -11.01 -8.66 -7.84
CA GLU A 32 -10.11 -9.78 -7.58
C GLU A 32 -9.98 -10.01 -6.06
N LYS A 33 -9.86 -11.28 -5.66
CA LYS A 33 -9.65 -11.64 -4.26
C LYS A 33 -8.17 -11.66 -3.90
N GLY A 34 -7.88 -11.34 -2.64
CA GLY A 34 -6.55 -11.46 -2.06
C GLY A 34 -5.84 -10.14 -1.92
N CYS A 35 -4.51 -10.17 -1.99
CA CYS A 35 -3.66 -8.98 -1.93
C CYS A 35 -2.39 -9.20 -2.74
N CYS A 36 -1.66 -8.12 -2.97
CA CYS A 36 -0.30 -8.16 -3.52
C CYS A 36 0.69 -7.72 -2.44
N ILE A 37 1.90 -8.25 -2.53
CA ILE A 37 3.04 -7.74 -1.78
C ILE A 37 4.10 -7.24 -2.76
N GLY A 38 4.71 -6.10 -2.44
CA GLY A 38 5.93 -5.68 -3.12
C GLY A 38 7.12 -5.90 -2.18
N TYR A 39 8.19 -6.48 -2.70
CA TYR A 39 9.37 -6.85 -1.95
C TYR A 39 10.66 -6.54 -2.71
N ASP A 40 11.77 -6.50 -1.98
CA ASP A 40 13.12 -6.35 -2.54
C ASP A 40 14.10 -7.24 -1.76
N ILE A 41 14.77 -8.13 -2.47
CA ILE A 41 15.77 -9.07 -1.93
C ILE A 41 17.19 -8.77 -2.44
N GLY A 42 17.42 -7.58 -2.99
CA GLY A 42 18.72 -7.13 -3.51
C GLY A 42 18.85 -7.16 -5.03
N GLU A 43 17.82 -7.61 -5.75
CA GLU A 43 17.78 -7.65 -7.22
C GLU A 43 16.89 -6.55 -7.82
N GLY A 44 16.30 -5.70 -6.97
CA GLY A 44 15.34 -4.68 -7.34
C GLY A 44 13.94 -4.98 -6.83
N ALA A 45 13.01 -4.07 -7.12
CA ALA A 45 11.62 -4.21 -6.71
C ALA A 45 10.92 -5.31 -7.52
N ALA A 46 10.23 -6.21 -6.82
CA ALA A 46 9.37 -7.24 -7.38
C ALA A 46 8.04 -7.27 -6.63
N ASP A 47 7.03 -7.90 -7.22
CA ASP A 47 5.71 -8.09 -6.63
C ASP A 47 5.20 -9.52 -6.80
N GLU A 48 4.35 -9.95 -5.87
CA GLU A 48 3.68 -11.25 -5.89
C GLU A 48 2.22 -11.14 -5.46
N ALA A 49 1.35 -11.87 -6.16
CA ALA A 49 -0.07 -11.95 -5.85
C ALA A 49 -0.37 -13.11 -4.90
N LEU A 50 -1.16 -12.85 -3.86
CA LEU A 50 -1.52 -13.78 -2.80
C LEU A 50 -3.03 -14.06 -2.79
N ASP A 51 -3.41 -15.27 -2.39
CA ASP A 51 -4.82 -15.64 -2.18
C ASP A 51 -5.39 -15.05 -0.88
N ASP A 52 -4.51 -14.82 0.11
CA ASP A 52 -4.88 -14.36 1.42
C ASP A 52 -5.34 -12.90 1.41
N ALA A 53 -6.30 -12.57 2.27
CA ALA A 53 -6.87 -11.23 2.33
C ALA A 53 -5.85 -10.19 2.81
N TYR A 54 -5.94 -8.99 2.25
CA TYR A 54 -5.12 -7.82 2.58
C TYR A 54 -4.89 -7.64 4.08
N GLY A 55 -5.95 -7.56 4.88
CA GLY A 55 -5.85 -7.31 6.32
C GLY A 55 -5.09 -8.40 7.08
N PHE A 56 -5.17 -9.65 6.63
CA PHE A 56 -4.46 -10.77 7.22
C PHE A 56 -2.96 -10.68 6.91
N VAL A 57 -2.59 -10.50 5.64
CA VAL A 57 -1.19 -10.39 5.21
C VAL A 57 -0.55 -9.15 5.81
N LYS A 58 -1.21 -7.99 5.75
CA LYS A 58 -0.77 -6.75 6.40
C LYS A 58 -0.38 -6.98 7.86
N LYS A 59 -1.27 -7.62 8.63
CA LYS A 59 -1.03 -7.90 10.05
C LYS A 59 0.18 -8.82 10.24
N GLN A 60 0.29 -9.90 9.46
CA GLN A 60 1.44 -10.81 9.55
C GLN A 60 2.77 -10.09 9.28
N VAL A 61 2.81 -9.22 8.26
CA VAL A 61 4.01 -8.45 7.90
C VAL A 61 4.41 -7.49 9.01
N ILE A 62 3.46 -6.75 9.58
CA ILE A 62 3.71 -5.81 10.68
C ILE A 62 4.16 -6.57 11.94
N ASP A 63 3.46 -7.63 12.32
CA ASP A 63 3.78 -8.43 13.52
C ASP A 63 5.17 -9.09 13.41
N ALA A 64 5.58 -9.47 12.20
CA ALA A 64 6.91 -10.02 11.92
C ALA A 64 8.00 -8.94 11.83
N GLY A 65 7.66 -7.66 11.96
CA GLY A 65 8.58 -6.53 11.91
C GLY A 65 9.03 -6.14 10.49
N GLY A 66 8.28 -6.54 9.46
CA GLY A 66 8.59 -6.24 8.07
C GLY A 66 8.39 -4.77 7.70
N ILE A 67 7.22 -4.22 8.03
CA ILE A 67 6.90 -2.81 7.83
C ILE A 67 6.94 -2.09 9.17
N GLN A 68 7.98 -1.27 9.36
CA GLN A 68 8.15 -0.41 10.55
C GLN A 68 7.51 0.95 10.30
N ASN A 69 6.98 1.57 11.37
CA ASN A 69 6.24 2.84 11.31
C ASN A 69 5.17 2.85 10.18
N PRO A 70 4.21 1.90 10.21
CA PRO A 70 3.29 1.68 9.11
C PRO A 70 2.34 2.88 8.92
N ILE A 71 2.04 3.17 7.66
CA ILE A 71 0.94 4.03 7.25
C ILE A 71 0.07 3.25 6.25
N GLU A 72 -1.23 3.31 6.45
CA GLU A 72 -2.23 2.80 5.50
C GLU A 72 -2.83 3.99 4.76
N VAL A 73 -2.81 3.92 3.43
CA VAL A 73 -3.33 4.95 2.53
C VAL A 73 -4.29 4.33 1.52
N THR A 74 -5.19 5.15 1.00
CA THR A 74 -6.11 4.83 -0.08
C THR A 74 -5.46 5.19 -1.41
N ALA A 75 -4.82 4.23 -2.06
CA ALA A 75 -4.23 4.43 -3.39
C ALA A 75 -5.29 4.43 -4.49
N VAL A 76 -4.95 5.01 -5.65
CA VAL A 76 -5.82 5.16 -6.82
C VAL A 76 -5.08 4.65 -8.06
N ASN A 77 -5.68 3.71 -8.79
CA ASN A 77 -5.12 3.22 -10.06
C ASN A 77 -5.46 4.16 -11.25
N GLN A 78 -5.06 3.78 -12.47
CA GLN A 78 -5.27 4.62 -13.66
C GLN A 78 -6.75 4.73 -14.05
N GLU A 79 -7.56 3.74 -13.67
CA GLU A 79 -9.00 3.70 -13.88
C GLU A 79 -9.78 4.51 -12.82
N GLY A 80 -9.11 5.05 -11.80
CA GLY A 80 -9.74 5.78 -10.69
C GLY A 80 -10.32 4.87 -9.61
N GLU A 81 -10.03 3.57 -9.64
CA GLU A 81 -10.41 2.63 -8.59
C GLU A 81 -9.49 2.76 -7.38
N THR A 82 -10.10 2.80 -6.21
CA THR A 82 -9.39 2.94 -4.93
C THR A 82 -9.11 1.59 -4.31
N HIS A 83 -7.94 1.45 -3.69
CA HIS A 83 -7.57 0.27 -2.91
C HIS A 83 -6.65 0.64 -1.74
N LEU A 84 -6.60 -0.21 -0.72
CA LEU A 84 -5.76 0.03 0.45
C LEU A 84 -4.31 -0.39 0.21
N VAL A 85 -3.38 0.46 0.63
CA VAL A 85 -1.94 0.20 0.57
C VAL A 85 -1.34 0.46 1.93
N THR A 86 -0.62 -0.52 2.48
CA THR A 86 0.18 -0.36 3.69
C THR A 86 1.67 -0.36 3.33
N LEU A 87 2.39 0.66 3.78
CA LEU A 87 3.84 0.78 3.62
C LEU A 87 4.47 1.45 4.84
N SER A 88 5.79 1.53 4.88
CA SER A 88 6.49 2.28 5.91
C SER A 88 6.46 3.78 5.62
N ARG A 89 6.05 4.59 6.61
CA ARG A 89 6.09 6.06 6.51
C ARG A 89 7.50 6.58 6.25
N ASP A 90 8.52 5.88 6.77
CA ASP A 90 9.93 6.27 6.66
C ASP A 90 10.47 6.15 5.22
N ARG A 91 9.72 5.47 4.33
CA ARG A 91 10.07 5.33 2.91
C ARG A 91 9.45 6.40 2.02
N ILE A 92 8.55 7.22 2.55
CA ILE A 92 7.98 8.35 1.82
C ILE A 92 9.03 9.46 1.77
N VAL A 93 9.73 9.59 0.65
CA VAL A 93 10.81 10.58 0.49
C VAL A 93 10.32 11.92 -0.04
N ALA A 94 9.17 11.94 -0.71
CA ALA A 94 8.52 13.18 -1.12
C ALA A 94 7.01 13.02 -1.19
N ARG A 95 6.30 14.13 -0.97
CA ARG A 95 4.84 14.24 -1.07
C ARG A 95 4.50 15.46 -1.93
N ARG A 96 3.51 15.33 -2.80
CA ARG A 96 3.04 16.41 -3.66
C ARG A 96 1.52 16.40 -3.73
N GLU A 97 0.90 17.51 -3.37
CA GLU A 97 -0.54 17.71 -3.51
C GLU A 97 -0.96 17.81 -4.98
N VAL A 98 -2.15 17.29 -5.28
CA VAL A 98 -2.77 17.32 -6.61
C VAL A 98 -4.07 18.11 -6.49
N LEU A 99 -4.08 19.32 -7.08
CA LEU A 99 -5.23 20.23 -6.98
C LEU A 99 -6.39 19.80 -7.89
N GLU A 100 -6.08 19.21 -9.04
CA GLU A 100 -7.05 18.74 -10.02
C GLU A 100 -6.60 17.38 -10.55
N SER A 101 -7.41 16.34 -10.33
CA SER A 101 -7.07 14.98 -10.74
C SER A 101 -8.20 14.34 -11.54
N PRO A 102 -7.93 13.84 -12.76
CA PRO A 102 -8.95 13.17 -13.56
C PRO A 102 -9.35 11.80 -12.99
N ILE A 103 -8.52 11.22 -12.13
CA ILE A 103 -8.71 9.90 -11.54
C ILE A 103 -9.08 9.96 -10.05
N GLY A 104 -9.14 11.15 -9.45
CA GLY A 104 -9.50 11.32 -8.03
C GLY A 104 -8.34 11.18 -7.03
N ALA A 105 -7.09 11.26 -7.48
CA ALA A 105 -5.93 11.35 -6.59
C ALA A 105 -5.80 12.77 -5.99
N SER A 106 -5.60 12.86 -4.69
CA SER A 106 -5.37 14.13 -3.96
C SER A 106 -3.89 14.36 -3.65
N THR A 107 -3.11 13.29 -3.52
CA THR A 107 -1.66 13.38 -3.25
C THR A 107 -0.89 12.36 -4.09
N ILE A 108 0.35 12.69 -4.45
CA ILE A 108 1.32 11.77 -5.05
C ILE A 108 2.48 11.61 -4.08
N LEU A 109 2.68 10.37 -3.65
CA LEU A 109 3.81 9.97 -2.81
C LEU A 109 4.96 9.47 -3.68
N THR A 110 6.18 9.85 -3.35
CA THR A 110 7.40 9.22 -3.90
C THR A 110 7.97 8.30 -2.84
N ILE A 111 8.01 7.00 -3.14
CA ILE A 111 8.38 5.94 -2.21
C ILE A 111 9.76 5.42 -2.60
N ALA A 112 10.70 5.41 -1.65
CA ALA A 112 12.01 4.79 -1.85
C ALA A 112 11.87 3.27 -1.95
N SER A 113 12.60 2.65 -2.88
CA SER A 113 12.72 1.19 -3.01
C SER A 113 14.12 0.79 -3.46
N GLY A 114 14.94 0.33 -2.51
CA GLY A 114 16.35 0.02 -2.76
C GLY A 114 17.09 1.26 -3.26
N GLN A 115 17.71 1.16 -4.43
CA GLN A 115 18.38 2.26 -5.12
C GLN A 115 17.45 3.10 -6.03
N ALA A 116 16.17 2.74 -6.10
CA ALA A 116 15.17 3.39 -6.94
C ALA A 116 14.08 4.08 -6.11
N SER A 117 13.15 4.72 -6.80
CA SER A 117 11.90 5.20 -6.21
C SER A 117 10.76 5.04 -7.19
N PHE A 118 9.54 4.90 -6.69
CA PHE A 118 8.32 4.88 -7.50
C PHE A 118 7.30 5.87 -6.96
N LYS A 119 6.30 6.19 -7.79
CA LYS A 119 5.23 7.12 -7.44
C LYS A 119 3.96 6.34 -7.12
N LEU A 120 3.30 6.68 -6.02
CA LEU A 120 2.00 6.16 -5.63
C LEU A 120 1.00 7.32 -5.63
N GLN A 121 -0.10 7.16 -6.36
CA GLN A 121 -1.20 8.13 -6.37
C GLN A 121 -2.19 7.74 -5.29
N VAL A 122 -2.54 8.67 -4.40
CA VAL A 122 -3.42 8.41 -3.26
C VAL A 122 -4.58 9.40 -3.22
N ALA A 123 -5.76 8.92 -2.82
CA ALA A 123 -6.96 9.71 -2.65
C ALA A 123 -6.92 10.54 -1.36
N ASP A 124 -6.12 10.12 -0.37
CA ASP A 124 -5.92 10.86 0.88
C ASP A 124 -5.19 12.18 0.63
N THR A 125 -5.63 13.20 1.35
CA THR A 125 -4.95 14.49 1.45
C THR A 125 -3.73 14.39 2.35
N MET A 126 -2.81 15.34 2.24
CA MET A 126 -1.64 15.41 3.12
C MET A 126 -2.04 15.54 4.59
N ASP A 127 -3.10 16.30 4.88
CA ASP A 127 -3.61 16.46 6.24
C ASP A 127 -4.21 15.17 6.81
N GLU A 128 -4.92 14.39 5.99
CA GLU A 128 -5.47 13.09 6.43
C GLU A 128 -4.34 12.12 6.81
N MET A 129 -3.27 12.07 6.02
CA MET A 129 -2.11 11.22 6.30
C MET A 129 -1.29 11.68 7.51
N ASP A 130 -1.26 12.99 7.77
CA ASP A 130 -0.59 13.58 8.94
C ASP A 130 -1.47 13.56 10.19
N GLY A 131 -2.75 13.17 10.08
CA GLY A 131 -3.70 13.13 11.18
C GLY A 131 -4.11 14.52 11.68
N THR A 132 -3.90 15.56 10.86
CA THR A 132 -4.20 16.96 11.17
C THR A 132 -5.61 17.37 10.74
N THR A 133 -6.36 16.48 10.09
CA THR A 133 -7.79 16.70 9.84
C THR A 133 -8.60 16.60 11.13
N SER A 134 -9.35 17.67 11.42
CA SER A 134 -10.35 17.65 12.49
C SER A 134 -11.51 16.73 12.07
N PRO A 135 -12.10 15.90 12.96
CA PRO A 135 -13.12 14.89 12.62
C PRO A 135 -14.50 15.45 12.20
N ALA A 136 -14.55 16.61 11.54
CA ALA A 136 -15.77 17.31 11.15
C ALA A 136 -15.78 17.67 9.66
N ALA A 137 -15.62 16.67 8.78
CA ALA A 137 -16.21 16.73 7.45
C ALA A 137 -16.53 15.30 7.01
N LYS A 138 -17.64 14.74 7.54
CA LYS A 138 -18.26 13.57 6.92
C LYS A 138 -18.53 13.92 5.45
N ARG A 139 -17.71 13.42 4.52
CA ARG A 139 -18.03 13.34 3.09
C ARG A 139 -19.37 12.61 3.00
N THR A 140 -20.45 13.37 2.83
CA THR A 140 -21.75 12.85 2.45
C THR A 140 -21.56 12.05 1.17
N ARG A 141 -21.56 10.71 1.29
CA ARG A 141 -21.72 9.82 0.14
C ARG A 141 -23.04 10.21 -0.52
N ARG A 142 -22.99 10.91 -1.65
CA ARG A 142 -24.16 11.06 -2.52
C ARG A 142 -24.49 9.67 -3.05
N ALA A 143 -25.55 9.07 -2.52
CA ALA A 143 -26.24 7.99 -3.19
C ALA A 143 -26.75 8.53 -4.53
N LYS A 144 -26.33 7.89 -5.63
CA LYS A 144 -26.86 8.17 -6.96
C LYS A 144 -28.28 7.59 -7.02
N ALA A 145 -29.25 8.43 -7.37
CA ALA A 145 -30.62 8.06 -7.67
C ALA A 145 -30.71 7.25 -8.97
#